data_AF-A0A0J1D8C4-F1
#
_entry.id   AF-A0A0J1D8C4-F1
#
_cell.length_a   1.000
_cell.length_b   1.000
_cell.length_c   1.000
_cell.angle_alpha   90.00
_cell.angle_beta   90.00
_cell.angle_gamma   90.00
#
_symmetry.space_group_name_H-M   'P 1'
#
loop_
_entity.id
_entity.type
_entity.pdbx_description
1 polymer ?
#
loop_
_entity_poly.entity_id
_entity_poly.type
_entity_poly.pdbx_seq_one_letter_code
_entity_poly.pdbx_strand_id
1 'polypeptide(L)' 'MARITMPKARVRLSAGRRELGEAVQAMCFMAGANSIFYGDKLLTTDNPEADDDRKLLEKLGLKTRSATLESVQKESCGC' A
#
# COMPACT_ATOMS: atom_id res chain seq x y z
N MET A 1 -10.54 4.41 13.59
CA MET A 1 -10.27 3.76 14.90
C MET A 1 -8.84 3.25 15.02
N ALA A 2 -8.32 2.46 14.06
CA ALA A 2 -6.99 1.82 14.18
C ALA A 2 -5.85 2.75 14.67
N ARG A 3 -5.71 3.96 14.10
CA ARG A 3 -4.67 4.90 14.54
C ARG A 3 -4.90 5.50 15.93
N ILE A 4 -6.16 5.68 16.33
CA ILE A 4 -6.53 6.26 17.63
C ILE A 4 -6.25 5.25 18.73
N THR A 5 -6.67 3.99 18.53
CA THR A 5 -6.48 2.92 19.52
C THR A 5 -5.03 2.41 19.56
N MET A 6 -4.30 2.48 18.43
CA MET A 6 -2.93 1.96 18.30
C MET A 6 -2.02 3.01 17.63
N PRO A 7 -1.57 4.05 18.36
CA PRO A 7 -0.86 5.20 17.79
C PRO A 7 0.51 4.86 17.20
N LYS A 8 1.18 3.80 17.70
CA LYS A 8 2.49 3.33 17.22
C LYS A 8 2.40 2.25 16.14
N ALA A 9 1.21 1.70 15.88
CA ALA A 9 1.06 0.59 14.94
C ALA A 9 1.17 1.07 13.48
N ARG A 10 1.63 0.17 12.60
CA ARG A 10 1.52 0.36 11.16
C ARG A 10 0.13 -0.07 10.71
N VAL A 11 -0.67 0.89 10.26
CA VAL A 11 -2.00 0.66 9.71
C VAL A 11 -1.84 0.47 8.22
N ARG A 12 -1.99 -0.79 7.77
CA ARG A 12 -1.91 -1.14 6.36
C ARG A 12 -3.29 -1.13 5.72
N LEU A 13 -3.40 -0.41 4.61
CA LEU A 13 -4.57 -0.51 3.75
C LEU A 13 -4.45 -1.80 2.91
N SER A 14 -5.38 -2.72 3.13
CA SER A 14 -5.39 -4.06 2.54
C SER A 14 -5.82 -4.06 1.07
N ALA A 15 -5.89 -5.26 0.48
CA ALA A 15 -6.37 -5.49 -0.88
C ALA A 15 -7.80 -4.96 -1.08
N GLY A 16 -8.15 -4.65 -2.34
CA GLY A 16 -9.44 -4.08 -2.74
C GLY A 16 -9.44 -2.58 -2.99
N ARG A 17 -8.27 -1.92 -3.05
CA ARG A 17 -8.14 -0.45 -3.17
C ARG A 17 -8.81 0.09 -4.44
N ARG A 18 -8.82 -0.70 -5.51
CA ARG A 18 -9.50 -0.39 -6.76
C ARG A 18 -10.97 0.02 -6.56
N GLU A 19 -11.67 -0.63 -5.63
CA GLU A 19 -13.09 -0.34 -5.37
C GLU A 19 -13.31 0.92 -4.51
N LEU A 20 -12.30 1.36 -3.75
CA LEU A 20 -12.40 2.55 -2.90
C LEU A 20 -12.25 3.86 -3.69
N GLY A 21 -11.62 3.84 -4.86
CA GLY A 21 -11.35 5.04 -5.66
C GLY A 21 -10.27 5.95 -5.03
N GLU A 22 -9.68 6.82 -5.87
CA GLU A 22 -8.52 7.65 -5.51
C GLU A 22 -8.77 8.55 -4.28
N ALA A 23 -9.94 9.19 -4.21
CA ALA A 23 -10.27 10.13 -3.15
C ALA A 23 -10.41 9.47 -1.77
N VAL A 24 -10.98 8.27 -1.70
CA VAL A 24 -11.14 7.56 -0.43
C VAL A 24 -9.80 7.02 0.05
N GLN A 25 -8.95 6.54 -0.87
CA GLN A 25 -7.58 6.14 -0.53
C GLN A 25 -6.78 7.31 0.06
N ALA A 26 -6.86 8.49 -0.55
CA ALA A 26 -6.24 9.70 -0.02
C ALA A 26 -6.74 10.04 1.39
N MET A 27 -8.06 9.97 1.62
CA MET A 27 -8.63 10.15 2.96
C MET A 27 -8.11 9.10 3.96
N CYS A 28 -7.95 7.85 3.55
CA CYS A 28 -7.42 6.82 4.45
C CYS A 28 -5.96 7.08 4.84
N PHE A 29 -5.12 7.55 3.92
CA PHE A 29 -3.76 7.98 4.24
C PHE A 29 -3.76 9.17 5.22
N MET A 30 -4.64 10.15 5.00
CA MET A 30 -4.82 11.28 5.91
C MET A 30 -5.35 10.87 7.29
N ALA A 31 -6.22 9.86 7.34
CA ALA A 31 -6.78 9.28 8.57
C ALA A 31 -5.77 8.43 9.35
N GLY A 32 -4.56 8.22 8.82
CA GLY A 32 -3.44 7.56 9.51
C GLY A 32 -3.05 6.19 8.99
N ALA A 33 -3.57 5.76 7.83
CA ALA A 33 -2.99 4.63 7.11
C ALA A 33 -1.59 5.00 6.62
N ASN A 34 -0.61 4.14 6.84
CA ASN A 34 0.81 4.42 6.56
C ASN A 34 1.55 3.22 5.94
N SER A 35 0.80 2.32 5.32
CA SER A 35 1.33 1.14 4.62
C SER A 35 0.31 0.65 3.60
N ILE A 36 0.79 0.18 2.45
CA ILE A 36 -0.01 -0.49 1.41
C ILE A 36 0.78 -1.68 0.87
N PHE A 37 0.08 -2.61 0.23
CA PHE A 37 0.75 -3.63 -0.58
C PHE A 37 1.25 -2.99 -1.87
N TYR A 38 2.54 -3.11 -2.14
CA TYR A 38 3.20 -2.59 -3.33
C TYR A 38 4.00 -3.70 -4.00
N GLY A 39 3.89 -3.83 -5.31
CA GLY A 39 4.52 -4.89 -6.12
C GLY A 39 3.59 -5.40 -7.21
N ASP A 40 4.11 -6.22 -8.12
CA ASP A 40 3.40 -6.67 -9.33
C ASP A 40 2.39 -7.79 -9.07
N LYS A 41 2.45 -8.42 -7.89
CA LYS A 41 1.58 -9.54 -7.52
C LYS A 41 1.15 -9.47 -6.05
N LEU A 42 -0.13 -9.73 -5.81
CA LEU A 42 -0.67 -10.03 -4.48
C LEU A 42 -0.50 -11.54 -4.19
N LEU A 43 -1.25 -12.06 -3.21
CA LEU A 43 -1.17 -13.46 -2.80
C LEU A 43 -1.48 -14.45 -3.93
N THR A 44 -2.38 -14.09 -4.85
CA THR A 44 -2.86 -14.98 -5.92
C THR A 44 -3.14 -14.27 -7.25
N THR A 45 -3.22 -12.95 -7.27
CA THR A 45 -3.58 -12.14 -8.45
C THR A 45 -2.47 -11.16 -8.78
N ASP A 46 -2.33 -10.82 -10.07
CA ASP A 46 -1.49 -9.69 -10.47
C ASP A 46 -2.05 -8.41 -9.87
N ASN A 47 -1.16 -7.52 -9.45
CA ASN A 47 -1.47 -6.26 -8.81
C ASN A 47 -1.19 -5.10 -9.78
N PRO A 48 -2.12 -4.78 -10.70
CA PRO A 48 -1.96 -3.65 -11.61
C PRO A 48 -2.01 -2.29 -10.88
N GLU A 49 -2.26 -2.30 -9.57
CA GLU A 49 -2.44 -1.09 -8.74
C GLU A 49 -1.10 -0.42 -8.40
N ALA A 50 0.05 -1.07 -8.63
CA ALA A 50 1.36 -0.53 -8.26
C ALA A 50 1.72 0.81 -8.95
N ASP A 51 1.34 0.98 -10.23
CA ASP A 51 1.60 2.24 -10.95
C ASP A 51 0.62 3.35 -10.54
N ASP A 52 -0.63 3.00 -10.26
CA ASP A 52 -1.64 3.95 -9.82
C ASP A 52 -1.40 4.41 -8.37
N ASP A 53 -0.95 3.49 -7.50
CA ASP A 53 -0.51 3.81 -6.14
C ASP A 53 0.68 4.77 -6.17
N ARG A 54 1.64 4.58 -7.11
CA ARG A 54 2.79 5.48 -7.27
C ARG A 54 2.32 6.90 -7.61
N LYS A 55 1.44 7.04 -8.60
CA LYS A 55 0.86 8.34 -9.00
C LYS A 55 0.08 8.98 -7.86
N LEU A 56 -0.73 8.21 -7.13
CA LEU A 56 -1.49 8.72 -5.99
C LEU A 56 -0.56 9.23 -4.87
N LEU A 57 0.48 8.46 -4.52
CA LEU A 57 1.43 8.85 -3.48
C LEU A 57 2.22 10.10 -3.89
N GLU A 58 2.61 10.21 -5.17
CA GLU A 58 3.25 11.42 -5.73
C GLU A 58 2.31 12.63 -5.65
N LYS A 59 1.05 12.50 -6.06
CA LYS A 59 0.04 13.57 -5.95
C LYS A 59 -0.18 14.03 -4.51
N LEU A 60 -0.16 13.10 -3.55
CA LEU A 60 -0.32 13.40 -2.12
C LEU A 60 0.98 13.91 -1.48
N GLY A 61 2.11 13.92 -2.20
CA GLY A 61 3.42 14.30 -1.67
C GLY A 61 3.95 13.35 -0.59
N LEU A 62 3.45 12.11 -0.56
CA LEU A 62 3.80 11.12 0.45
C LEU A 62 5.10 10.43 0.07
N LYS A 63 6.11 10.51 0.94
CA LYS A 63 7.38 9.82 0.75
C LYS A 63 7.20 8.33 1.03
N THR A 64 7.39 7.51 0.00
CA THR A 64 7.61 6.09 0.23
C THR A 64 8.93 5.92 0.95
N ARG A 65 8.92 5.13 2.02
CA ARG A 65 10.18 4.67 2.60
C ARG A 65 10.75 3.71 1.57
N SER A 66 11.76 4.14 0.81
CA SER A 66 12.49 3.28 -0.10
C SER A 66 12.93 2.04 0.68
N ALA A 67 12.23 0.92 0.48
CA ALA A 67 12.89 -0.35 0.64
C ALA A 67 14.03 -0.27 -0.37
N THR A 68 15.26 -0.42 0.10
CA THR A 68 16.42 -0.69 -0.74
C THR A 68 15.98 -1.56 -1.90
N LEU A 69 16.20 -1.09 -3.12
CA LEU A 69 15.95 -1.84 -4.34
C LEU A 69 16.88 -3.05 -4.36
N GLU A 70 16.54 -4.08 -3.60
CA GLU A 70 17.04 -5.43 -3.76
C GLU A 70 15.85 -6.27 -4.19
N SER A 71 15.86 -6.56 -5.49
CA SER A 71 15.25 -7.71 -6.15
C SER A 71 14.51 -8.67 -5.22
N VAL A 72 13.18 -8.64 -5.25
CA VAL A 72 12.40 -9.85 -4.97
C VAL A 72 11.88 -10.36 -6.30
N GLN A 73 12.77 -11.14 -6.93
CA GLN A 73 12.40 -12.22 -7.82
C GLN A 73 11.26 -13.03 -7.18
N LYS A 74 10.38 -13.55 -8.04
CA LYS A 74 9.64 -14.81 -7.86
C LYS A 74 10.09 -15.63 -6.65
N GLU A 75 9.17 -15.89 -5.72
CA GLU A 75 8.93 -17.20 -5.08
C GLU A 75 7.73 -17.03 -4.13
N SER A 76 6.56 -17.58 -4.45
CA SER A 76 6.24 -19.01 -4.32
C SER A 76 6.56 -19.52 -2.93
N CYS A 77 5.50 -19.60 -2.11
CA CYS A 77 5.17 -20.73 -1.25
C CYS A 77 6.34 -21.57 -0.68
N GLY A 78 6.42 -21.57 0.65
CA GLY A 78 6.46 -22.82 1.43
C GLY A 78 7.84 -23.38 1.77
N CYS A 79 8.28 -23.13 3.01
CA CYS A 79 8.42 -24.12 4.09
C CYS A 79 9.05 -23.45 5.31
#